data_AF-A0A7C6SJX6-F1
#
_entry.id   AF-A0A7C6SJX6-F1
#
_cell.length_a   1.000
_cell.length_b   1.000
_cell.length_c   1.000
_cell.angle_alpha   90.00
_cell.angle_beta   90.00
_cell.angle_gamma   90.00
#
_symmetry.space_group_name_H-M   'P 1'
#
loop_
_entity.id
_entity.type
_entity.pdbx_description
1 polymer ?
#
loop_
_entity_poly.entity_id
_entity_poly.type
_entity_poly.pdbx_seq_one_letter_code
_entity_poly.pdbx_strand_id
1 'polypeptide(L)'
;MAYADYDYYKDVFKGELEEDKATKLLEEASDQVDRLTHGRIRSKGFDNLTEFQQANVKKAVCYQAEFIDKYSEYLNMPINGYSAGDISLSFSEENKGPGGITADKKTLDYLSQTGLTSRRL
;
A
#
# COMPACT_ATOMS: atom_id res chain seq x y z
N MET A 1 9.83 -6.39 7.39
CA MET A 1 9.01 -7.62 7.46
C MET A 1 7.66 -7.31 6.85
N ALA A 2 7.39 -7.92 5.71
CA ALA A 2 6.17 -7.68 4.95
C ALA A 2 4.95 -8.28 5.64
N TYR A 3 3.78 -7.64 5.46
CA TYR A 3 2.51 -8.21 5.95
C TYR A 3 1.95 -9.29 5.03
N ALA A 4 2.42 -9.36 3.79
CA ALA A 4 2.05 -10.35 2.79
C ALA A 4 3.31 -11.00 2.20
N ASP A 5 3.30 -12.33 2.12
CA ASP A 5 4.35 -13.13 1.49
C ASP A 5 4.13 -13.28 -0.01
N TYR A 6 5.17 -13.72 -0.73
CA TYR A 6 5.09 -13.96 -2.17
C TYR A 6 4.03 -15.02 -2.53
N ASP A 7 3.91 -16.07 -1.73
CA ASP A 7 2.90 -17.12 -1.91
C ASP A 7 1.48 -16.53 -1.89
N TYR A 8 1.18 -15.67 -0.92
CA TYR A 8 -0.11 -14.96 -0.87
C TYR A 8 -0.30 -14.04 -2.10
N TYR A 9 0.75 -13.32 -2.48
CA TYR A 9 0.71 -12.42 -3.63
C TYR A 9 0.43 -13.18 -4.95
N LYS A 10 1.01 -14.37 -5.13
CA LYS A 10 0.87 -15.17 -6.34
C LYS A 10 -0.40 -16.01 -6.37
N ASP A 11 -0.70 -16.74 -5.30
CA ASP A 11 -1.81 -17.69 -5.28
C ASP A 11 -3.16 -17.04 -4.95
N VAL A 12 -3.17 -16.06 -4.05
CA VAL A 12 -4.42 -15.40 -3.60
C VAL A 12 -4.69 -14.12 -4.38
N PHE A 13 -3.69 -13.23 -4.44
CA PHE A 13 -3.83 -11.94 -5.11
C PHE A 13 -3.68 -12.05 -6.63
N LYS A 14 -3.01 -13.11 -7.13
CA LYS A 14 -2.77 -13.38 -8.56
C LYS A 14 -1.99 -12.28 -9.26
N GLY A 15 -0.99 -11.73 -8.57
CA GLY A 15 -0.10 -10.75 -9.16
C GLY A 15 0.93 -11.37 -10.11
N GLU A 16 1.45 -10.55 -11.03
CA GLU A 16 2.31 -11.01 -12.14
C GLU A 16 3.81 -10.75 -11.90
N LEU A 17 4.19 -10.21 -10.74
CA LEU A 17 5.60 -9.88 -10.42
C LEU A 17 6.48 -11.12 -10.18
N GLU A 18 7.74 -11.02 -10.59
CA GLU A 18 8.79 -11.99 -10.24
C GLU A 18 9.06 -12.01 -8.74
N GLU A 19 9.44 -13.17 -8.20
CA GLU A 19 9.63 -13.40 -6.76
C GLU A 19 10.60 -12.40 -6.10
N ASP A 20 11.80 -12.21 -6.66
CA ASP A 20 12.81 -11.29 -6.08
C ASP A 20 12.32 -9.84 -6.04
N LYS A 21 11.62 -9.40 -7.10
CA LYS A 21 11.06 -8.04 -7.20
C LYS A 21 9.87 -7.88 -6.27
N ALA A 22 8.97 -8.87 -6.25
CA ALA A 22 7.78 -8.89 -5.42
C ALA A 22 8.16 -8.84 -3.93
N THR A 23 9.10 -9.64 -3.46
CA THR A 23 9.50 -9.63 -2.04
C THR A 23 10.01 -8.25 -1.59
N LYS A 24 10.84 -7.60 -2.42
CA LYS A 24 11.34 -6.24 -2.14
C LYS A 24 10.20 -5.21 -2.11
N LEU A 25 9.33 -5.26 -3.11
CA LEU A 25 8.20 -4.32 -3.22
C LEU A 25 7.15 -4.53 -2.13
N LEU A 26 6.87 -5.77 -1.74
CA LEU A 26 5.95 -6.10 -0.65
C LEU A 26 6.47 -5.60 0.70
N GLU A 27 7.79 -5.65 0.93
CA GLU A 27 8.40 -5.06 2.12
C GLU A 27 8.25 -3.53 2.12
N GLU A 28 8.60 -2.86 1.03
CA GLU A 28 8.45 -1.41 0.91
C GLU A 28 6.98 -0.96 1.03
N ALA A 29 6.07 -1.67 0.36
CA ALA A 29 4.64 -1.45 0.45
C ALA A 29 4.13 -1.63 1.88
N SER A 30 4.65 -2.59 2.63
CA SER A 30 4.28 -2.81 4.03
C SER A 30 4.69 -1.64 4.93
N ASP A 31 5.90 -1.10 4.75
CA ASP A 31 6.34 0.12 5.46
C ASP A 31 5.47 1.34 5.09
N GLN A 32 5.07 1.45 3.83
CA GLN A 32 4.15 2.49 3.39
C GLN A 32 2.76 2.35 4.02
N VAL A 33 2.22 1.13 4.07
CA VAL A 33 0.94 0.83 4.74
C VAL A 33 1.00 1.12 6.24
N ASP A 34 2.11 0.83 6.91
CA ASP A 34 2.31 1.22 8.31
C ASP A 34 2.19 2.72 8.51
N ARG A 35 2.86 3.51 7.66
CA ARG A 35 2.80 4.96 7.73
C ARG A 35 1.39 5.49 7.40
N LEU A 36 0.71 4.92 6.41
CA LEU A 36 -0.69 5.24 6.07
C LEU A 36 -1.67 4.93 7.22
N THR A 37 -1.35 3.94 8.04
CA THR A 37 -2.12 3.59 9.25
C THR A 37 -1.58 4.22 10.53
N HIS A 38 -0.71 5.22 10.43
CA HIS A 38 -0.10 5.92 11.57
C HIS A 38 0.65 4.99 12.55
N GLY A 39 1.20 3.87 12.07
CA GLY A 39 1.89 2.86 12.87
C GLY A 39 0.97 2.06 13.80
N ARG A 40 -0.35 2.13 13.62
CA ARG A 40 -1.32 1.44 14.48
C ARG A 40 -1.28 -0.08 14.31
N ILE A 41 -0.92 -0.58 13.13
CA ILE A 41 -0.71 -2.02 12.89
C ILE A 41 0.43 -2.51 13.78
N ARG A 42 1.62 -1.88 13.71
CA ARG A 42 2.75 -2.21 14.60
C ARG A 42 2.44 -2.03 16.07
N SER A 43 1.70 -0.97 16.44
CA SER A 43 1.36 -0.72 17.84
C SER A 43 0.43 -1.78 18.42
N LYS A 44 -0.52 -2.31 17.63
CA LYS A 44 -1.41 -3.40 18.07
C LYS A 44 -0.75 -4.77 17.91
N GLY A 45 0.18 -4.90 16.96
CA GLY A 45 0.68 -6.19 16.48
C GLY A 45 -0.26 -6.74 15.40
N PHE A 46 0.30 -7.17 14.27
CA PHE A 46 -0.48 -7.67 13.14
C PHE A 46 -1.34 -8.89 13.51
N ASP A 47 -0.80 -9.77 14.35
CA ASP A 47 -1.48 -10.98 14.85
C ASP A 47 -2.69 -10.66 15.73
N ASN A 48 -2.69 -9.49 16.39
CA ASN A 48 -3.80 -9.04 17.23
C ASN A 48 -4.92 -8.34 16.44
N LEU A 49 -4.76 -8.19 15.11
CA LEU A 49 -5.83 -7.70 14.25
C LEU A 49 -6.82 -8.82 13.93
N THR A 50 -8.07 -8.48 13.64
CA THR A 50 -9.06 -9.48 13.21
C THR A 50 -8.66 -10.07 11.86
N GLU A 51 -9.10 -11.29 11.55
CA GLU A 51 -8.85 -11.93 10.25
C GLU A 51 -9.26 -11.05 9.07
N PHE A 52 -10.38 -10.31 9.22
CA PHE A 52 -10.84 -9.33 8.24
C PHE A 52 -9.85 -8.17 8.07
N GLN A 53 -9.33 -7.60 9.17
CA GLN A 53 -8.33 -6.54 9.12
C GLN A 53 -7.01 -7.03 8.52
N GLN A 54 -6.54 -8.22 8.93
CA GLN A 54 -5.33 -8.83 8.39
C GLN A 54 -5.45 -9.07 6.88
N ALA A 55 -6.59 -9.61 6.42
CA ALA A 55 -6.84 -9.84 5.00
C ALA A 55 -6.86 -8.52 4.20
N ASN A 56 -7.47 -7.47 4.73
CA ASN A 56 -7.50 -6.16 4.07
C ASN A 56 -6.12 -5.50 4.04
N VAL A 57 -5.33 -5.61 5.10
CA VAL A 57 -3.93 -5.14 5.12
C VAL A 57 -3.10 -5.88 4.09
N LYS A 58 -3.20 -7.22 4.01
CA LYS A 58 -2.50 -8.02 3.01
C LYS A 58 -2.84 -7.59 1.58
N LYS A 59 -4.13 -7.40 1.28
CA LYS A 59 -4.59 -6.91 -0.03
C LYS A 59 -4.06 -5.50 -0.31
N ALA A 60 -4.11 -4.60 0.67
CA ALA A 60 -3.60 -3.24 0.53
C ALA A 60 -2.10 -3.23 0.22
N VAL A 61 -1.30 -4.07 0.89
CA VAL A 61 0.13 -4.22 0.61
C VAL A 61 0.37 -4.73 -0.82
N CYS A 62 -0.42 -5.70 -1.28
CA CYS A 62 -0.28 -6.22 -2.66
C CYS A 62 -0.59 -5.15 -3.72
N TYR A 63 -1.70 -4.43 -3.57
CA TYR A 63 -2.05 -3.32 -4.47
C TYR A 63 -1.01 -2.20 -4.43
N GLN A 64 -0.49 -1.88 -3.25
CA GLN A 64 0.56 -0.88 -3.11
C GLN A 64 1.87 -1.33 -3.75
N ALA A 65 2.24 -2.61 -3.66
CA ALA A 65 3.43 -3.16 -4.32
C ALA A 65 3.33 -3.05 -5.85
N GLU A 66 2.17 -3.39 -6.44
CA GLU A 66 1.94 -3.21 -7.88
C GLU A 66 1.97 -1.75 -8.30
N PHE A 67 1.44 -0.87 -7.45
CA PHE A 67 1.49 0.57 -7.68
C PHE A 67 2.94 1.07 -7.67
N ILE A 68 3.75 0.67 -6.67
CA ILE A 68 5.17 1.03 -6.63
C ILE A 68 5.88 0.49 -7.87
N ASP A 69 5.64 -0.75 -8.28
CA ASP A 69 6.24 -1.32 -9.50
C ASP A 69 5.93 -0.46 -10.73
N LYS A 70 4.64 -0.28 -10.99
CA LYS A 70 4.11 0.40 -12.18
C LYS A 70 4.52 1.87 -12.24
N TYR A 71 4.65 2.52 -11.09
CA TYR A 71 4.95 3.96 -11.01
C TYR A 71 6.39 4.26 -10.61
N SER A 72 7.22 3.27 -10.26
CA SER A 72 8.65 3.46 -9.89
C SER A 72 9.46 4.11 -11.02
N GLU A 73 9.16 3.75 -12.27
CA GLU A 73 9.77 4.33 -13.46
C GLU A 73 9.31 5.79 -13.71
N TYR A 74 8.10 6.14 -13.27
CA TYR A 74 7.51 7.47 -13.43
C TYR A 74 7.84 8.41 -12.26
N LEU A 75 8.07 7.89 -11.06
CA LEU A 75 8.49 8.63 -9.88
C LEU A 75 9.88 9.26 -10.01
N ASN A 76 10.73 8.73 -10.91
CA ASN A 76 12.05 9.30 -11.25
C ASN A 76 11.99 10.39 -12.33
N MET A 77 10.83 10.69 -12.93
CA MET A 77 10.72 11.81 -13.85
C MET A 77 10.49 13.13 -13.08
N PRO A 78 11.25 14.20 -13.37
CA PRO A 78 11.11 15.51 -12.75
C PRO A 78 9.91 16.27 -13.34
N ILE A 79 8.71 15.67 -13.31
CA ILE A 79 7.47 16.31 -13.79
C ILE A 79 6.49 16.47 -12.63
N ASN A 80 6.07 17.71 -12.40
CA ASN A 80 5.23 18.17 -11.27
C ASN A 80 3.78 17.63 -11.28
N GLY A 81 3.49 16.55 -12.02
CA GLY A 81 2.14 16.04 -12.25
C GLY A 81 2.10 15.09 -13.44
N TYR A 82 1.67 13.85 -13.21
CA TYR A 82 1.42 12.90 -14.28
C TYR A 82 0.11 12.15 -14.03
N SER A 83 -0.95 12.52 -14.75
CA SER A 83 -2.22 11.78 -14.74
C SER A 83 -2.11 10.56 -15.67
N ALA A 84 -2.14 9.36 -15.10
CA ALA A 84 -2.23 8.10 -15.86
C ALA A 84 -3.49 7.33 -15.42
N GLY A 85 -4.54 7.38 -16.25
CA GLY A 85 -5.83 6.70 -16.01
C GLY A 85 -6.67 7.34 -14.88
N ASP A 86 -7.40 6.50 -14.14
CA ASP A 86 -8.28 6.88 -13.00
C ASP A 86 -7.53 7.33 -11.72
N ILE A 87 -6.20 7.31 -11.74
CA ILE A 87 -5.34 7.82 -10.66
C ILE A 87 -4.87 9.22 -11.08
N SER A 88 -5.61 10.24 -10.64
CA SER A 88 -5.18 11.62 -10.69
C SER A 88 -4.04 11.84 -9.70
N LEU A 89 -2.80 11.53 -10.09
CA LEU A 89 -1.58 11.91 -9.38
C LEU A 89 -1.34 13.41 -9.53
N SER A 90 -2.15 14.20 -8.84
CA SER A 90 -1.79 15.56 -8.50
C SER A 90 -0.70 15.46 -7.45
N PHE A 91 0.54 15.88 -7.77
CA PHE A 91 1.55 16.22 -6.76
C PHE A 91 1.14 17.45 -5.91
N SER A 92 -0.06 17.99 -6.17
CA SER A 92 -0.82 18.84 -5.27
C SER A 92 -1.26 18.05 -4.03
N GLU A 93 -1.24 18.71 -2.87
CA GLU A 93 -1.32 18.14 -1.50
C GLU A 93 -2.47 17.15 -1.18
N GLU A 94 -3.43 16.92 -2.07
CA GLU A 94 -4.58 16.03 -1.87
C GLU A 94 -4.26 14.52 -1.95
N ASN A 95 -3.25 14.09 -2.73
CA ASN A 95 -2.86 12.67 -2.81
C ASN A 95 -1.81 12.25 -1.76
N LYS A 96 -1.48 13.14 -0.82
CA LYS A 96 -0.61 12.81 0.30
C LYS A 96 -1.43 12.09 1.36
N GLY A 97 -1.31 10.76 1.41
CA GLY A 97 -1.64 10.03 2.63
C GLY A 97 -0.85 10.60 3.82
N PRO A 98 -1.26 10.32 5.06
CA PRO A 98 -0.52 10.79 6.22
C PRO A 98 0.96 10.38 6.12
N GLY A 99 1.86 11.37 6.22
CA GLY A 99 3.31 11.19 6.02
C GLY A 99 3.82 11.46 4.60
N GLY A 100 2.99 11.96 3.67
CA GLY A 100 3.43 12.37 2.32
C GLY A 100 3.57 11.21 1.33
N ILE A 101 2.93 10.07 1.61
CA ILE A 101 3.03 8.85 0.81
C ILE A 101 1.95 8.85 -0.26
N THR A 102 2.37 8.62 -1.50
CA THR A 102 1.49 8.37 -2.63
C THR A 102 1.06 6.90 -2.62
N ALA A 103 -0.24 6.67 -2.49
CA ALA A 103 -0.80 5.32 -2.41
C ALA A 103 -1.94 5.13 -3.41
N ASP A 104 -2.13 3.89 -3.84
CA ASP A 104 -3.23 3.53 -4.74
C ASP A 104 -4.60 3.73 -4.06
N LYS A 105 -5.63 4.11 -4.84
CA LYS A 105 -6.99 4.31 -4.31
C LYS A 105 -7.56 3.03 -3.71
N LYS A 106 -7.30 1.86 -4.30
CA LYS A 106 -7.74 0.58 -3.73
C LYS A 106 -6.99 0.28 -2.43
N THR A 107 -5.70 0.57 -2.36
CA THR A 107 -4.93 0.48 -1.10
C THR A 107 -5.61 1.30 -0.01
N LEU A 108 -5.94 2.56 -0.28
CA LEU A 108 -6.62 3.43 0.68
C LEU A 108 -8.03 2.94 1.03
N ASP A 109 -8.79 2.42 0.06
CA ASP A 109 -10.12 1.85 0.29
C ASP A 109 -10.06 0.65 1.24
N TYR A 110 -9.21 -0.35 0.95
CA TYR A 110 -9.03 -1.51 1.84
C TYR A 110 -8.57 -1.10 3.23
N LEU A 111 -7.64 -0.15 3.33
CA LEU A 111 -7.19 0.35 4.63
C LEU A 111 -8.29 1.12 5.37
N SER A 112 -9.14 1.87 4.67
CA SER A 112 -10.28 2.56 5.28
C SER A 112 -11.27 1.59 5.92
N GLN A 113 -11.49 0.43 5.29
CA GLN A 113 -12.34 -0.65 5.81
C GLN A 113 -11.78 -1.29 7.10
N THR A 114 -10.47 -1.16 7.37
CA THR A 114 -9.88 -1.67 8.62
C THR A 114 -10.19 -0.79 9.84
N GLY A 115 -10.61 0.46 9.63
CA GLY A 115 -10.74 1.47 10.68
C GLY A 115 -9.41 1.99 11.23
N LEU A 116 -8.26 1.48 10.74
CA LEU A 116 -6.93 1.85 11.23
C LEU A 116 -6.44 3.19 10.67
N THR A 117 -7.05 3.70 9.60
CA THR A 117 -6.69 4.99 8.96
C THR A 117 -7.41 6.20 9.55
N SER A 118 -8.47 6.00 10.35
CA SER A 118 -9.28 7.10 10.89
C SER A 118 -8.56 7.89 11.99
N ARG A 119 -8.34 9.20 11.79
CA ARG A 119 -7.73 10.10 12.79
C ARG A 119 -8.67 10.46 13.95
N ARG A 120 -9.95 10.11 13.88
CA ARG A 120 -10.90 10.32 14.99
C ARG A 120 -10.60 9.35 16.13
N LEU A 121 -10.13 9.91 17.25
CA LEU A 121 -10.14 9.32 18.59
C LEU A 121 -11.56 9.34 19.14
#